data_AF-A0A2S6SH49-F1
#
_entry.id   AF-A0A2S6SH49-F1
#
_cell.length_a   1.000
_cell.length_b   1.000
_cell.length_c   1.000
_cell.angle_alpha   90.00
_cell.angle_beta   90.00
_cell.angle_gamma   90.00
#
_symmetry.space_group_name_H-M   'P 1'
#
loop_
_entity.id
_entity.type
_entity.pdbx_description
1 polymer ?
#
loop_
_entity_poly.entity_id
_entity_poly.type
_entity_poly.pdbx_seq_one_letter_code
_entity_poly.pdbx_strand_id
1 'polypeptide(L)' 'MKFKSPAFLEWGGVLTAIFYSLLVALNIGFEFIGFLLLFISAILIGLWSHFGQHKGILLLQVFYGTAGIIGMIRWYG' A
#
# COMPACT_ATOMS: atom_id res chain seq x y z
N MET A 1 25.05 -5.54 11.04
CA MET A 1 24.85 -4.52 9.97
C MET A 1 23.42 -4.01 10.07
N LYS A 2 23.19 -2.72 10.36
CA LYS A 2 21.88 -2.09 10.18
C LYS A 2 21.70 -1.83 8.68
N PHE A 3 20.85 -2.60 8.01
CA PHE A 3 20.49 -2.30 6.62
C PHE A 3 19.82 -0.93 6.59
N LYS A 4 20.37 0.00 5.81
CA LYS A 4 19.76 1.32 5.60
C LYS A 4 18.52 1.07 4.76
N SER A 5 17.32 1.25 5.31
CA SER A 5 16.09 1.07 4.56
C SER A 5 16.03 2.11 3.44
N PRO A 6 15.60 1.75 2.21
CA PRO A 6 15.54 2.70 1.11
C PRO A 6 14.43 3.73 1.37
N ALA A 7 14.80 4.98 1.59
CA ALA A 7 13.86 6.08 1.83
C ALA A 7 12.81 6.22 0.71
N PHE A 8 13.17 5.88 -0.53
CA PHE A 8 12.26 5.88 -1.66
C PHE A 8 11.10 4.88 -1.50
N LEU A 9 11.35 3.69 -0.94
CA LEU A 9 10.30 2.69 -0.70
C LEU A 9 9.31 3.17 0.37
N GLU A 10 9.85 3.78 1.44
CA GLU A 10 9.05 4.35 2.53
C GLU A 10 8.14 5.47 2.02
N TRP A 11 8.74 6.53 1.47
CA TRP A 11 8.01 7.71 1.05
C TRP A 11 7.12 7.44 -0.16
N GLY A 12 7.54 6.59 -1.10
CA GLY A 12 6.70 6.15 -2.21
C GLY A 12 5.46 5.39 -1.73
N GLY A 13 5.64 4.48 -0.77
CA GLY A 13 4.54 3.75 -0.15
C GLY A 13 3.59 4.65 0.64
N VAL A 14 4.13 5.61 1.40
CA VAL A 14 3.34 6.59 2.17
C VAL A 14 2.52 7.48 1.23
N LEU A 15 3.13 8.05 0.20
CA LEU A 15 2.43 8.94 -0.75
C LEU A 15 1.30 8.19 -1.47
N THR A 16 1.54 6.97 -1.94
CA THR A 16 0.51 6.15 -2.60
C THR A 16 -0.65 5.81 -1.64
N ALA A 17 -0.37 5.50 -0.37
CA ALA A 17 -1.43 5.27 0.63
C ALA A 17 -2.28 6.51 0.91
N ILE A 18 -1.66 7.70 0.94
CA ILE A 18 -2.38 8.97 1.10
C ILE A 18 -3.34 9.18 -0.07
N PHE A 19 -2.85 9.05 -1.30
CA PHE A 19 -3.69 9.22 -2.50
C PHE A 19 -4.81 8.17 -2.56
N TYR A 20 -4.53 6.90 -2.23
CA TYR A 20 -5.56 5.88 -2.08
C TYR A 20 -6.66 6.33 -1.12
N SER A 21 -6.28 6.74 0.10
CA SER A 21 -7.22 7.11 1.15
C SER A 21 -8.10 8.28 0.73
N LEU A 22 -7.52 9.27 0.04
CA LEU A 22 -8.24 10.40 -0.52
C LEU A 22 -9.22 9.98 -1.62
N LEU A 23 -8.79 9.15 -2.58
CA LEU A 23 -9.65 8.71 -3.69
C LEU A 23 -10.86 7.92 -3.20
N VAL A 24 -10.65 7.01 -2.23
CA VAL A 24 -11.75 6.23 -1.64
C VAL A 24 -12.67 7.12 -0.81
N ALA A 25 -12.13 8.06 -0.03
CA ALA A 25 -12.92 8.98 0.78
C ALA A 25 -13.74 9.98 -0.05
N LEU A 26 -13.20 10.43 -1.19
CA LEU A 26 -13.90 11.34 -2.10
C LEU A 26 -15.09 10.68 -2.80
N ASN A 27 -15.10 9.35 -2.91
CA ASN A 27 -16.20 8.56 -3.48
C ASN A 27 -16.66 9.05 -4.88
N ILE A 28 -15.67 9.43 -5.71
CA ILE A 28 -15.86 9.98 -7.06
C ILE A 28 -15.89 8.91 -8.17
N GLY A 29 -16.10 7.64 -7.84
CA GLY A 29 -16.12 6.53 -8.81
C GLY A 29 -14.73 5.99 -9.21
N PHE A 30 -13.67 6.39 -8.49
CA PHE A 30 -12.28 5.95 -8.75
C PHE A 30 -11.78 4.89 -7.74
N GLU A 31 -12.68 4.12 -7.13
CA GLU A 31 -12.36 3.13 -6.11
C GLU A 31 -11.37 2.09 -6.64
N PHE A 32 -11.51 1.62 -7.87
CA PHE A 32 -10.55 0.69 -8.49
C PHE A 32 -9.13 1.24 -8.47
N ILE A 33 -8.96 2.50 -8.91
CA ILE A 33 -7.66 3.20 -8.89
C ILE A 33 -7.18 3.37 -7.45
N GLY A 34 -8.08 3.70 -6.52
CA GLY A 34 -7.77 3.71 -5.10
C GLY A 34 -7.15 2.37 -4.65
N PHE A 35 -7.85 1.25 -4.85
CA PHE A 35 -7.36 -0.05 -4.41
C PHE A 35 -6.07 -0.51 -5.12
N LEU A 36 -5.87 -0.09 -6.37
CA LEU A 36 -4.59 -0.27 -7.07
C LEU A 36 -3.45 0.51 -6.37
N LEU A 37 -3.69 1.74 -5.93
CA LEU A 37 -2.72 2.51 -5.16
C LEU A 37 -2.44 1.89 -3.80
N LEU A 38 -3.46 1.35 -3.10
CA LEU A 38 -3.26 0.60 -1.86
C LEU A 38 -2.38 -0.63 -2.10
N PHE A 39 -2.61 -1.36 -3.18
CA PHE A 39 -1.82 -2.54 -3.54
C PHE A 39 -0.35 -2.19 -3.81
N ILE A 40 -0.09 -1.13 -4.58
CA ILE A 40 1.26 -0.62 -4.84
C ILE A 40 1.93 -0.17 -3.53
N SER A 41 1.19 0.56 -2.67
CA SER A 41 1.68 0.98 -1.36
C SER A 41 2.08 -0.21 -0.49
N ALA A 42 1.25 -1.26 -0.46
CA ALA A 42 1.51 -2.47 0.31
C ALA A 42 2.80 -3.18 -0.13
N ILE A 43 3.09 -3.23 -1.43
CA ILE A 43 4.36 -3.76 -1.94
C ILE A 43 5.54 -2.90 -1.48
N LEU A 44 5.45 -1.57 -1.61
CA LEU A 44 6.53 -0.65 -1.26
C LEU A 44 6.86 -0.67 0.24
N ILE A 45 5.84 -0.51 1.09
CA ILE A 45 5.99 -0.57 2.55
C ILE A 45 6.31 -2.01 3.00
N GLY A 46 5.86 -3.03 2.29
CA GLY A 46 6.18 -4.42 2.56
C GLY A 46 7.67 -4.69 2.38
N LEU A 47 8.24 -4.26 1.25
CA LEU A 47 9.67 -4.34 0.98
C LEU A 47 10.49 -3.51 1.97
N TRP A 48 10.06 -2.28 2.26
CA TRP A 48 10.73 -1.42 3.25
C TRP A 48 10.72 -2.06 4.65
N SER A 49 9.58 -2.56 5.11
CA SER A 49 9.44 -3.18 6.43
C SER A 49 10.19 -4.50 6.53
N HIS A 50 10.33 -5.24 5.43
CA HIS A 50 11.17 -6.43 5.37
C HIS A 50 12.65 -6.09 5.60
N PHE A 51 13.19 -5.07 4.91
CA PHE A 51 14.57 -4.61 5.09
C PHE A 51 14.80 -3.94 6.45
N GLY A 52 13.81 -3.20 6.95
CA GLY A 52 13.84 -2.55 8.27
C GLY A 52 13.56 -3.50 9.44
N GLN A 53 13.28 -4.78 9.19
CA GLN A 53 12.91 -5.79 10.20
C GLN A 53 11.66 -5.42 11.02
N HIS A 54 10.74 -4.65 10.44
CA HIS A 54 9.48 -4.25 11.04
C HIS A 54 8.39 -5.31 10.82
N LYS A 55 8.48 -6.45 11.52
CA LYS A 55 7.61 -7.62 11.33
C LYS A 55 6.11 -7.32 11.42
N GLY A 56 5.70 -6.45 12.34
CA GLY A 56 4.29 -6.06 12.49
C GLY A 56 3.76 -5.29 11.28
N ILE A 57 4.57 -4.37 10.74
CA ILE A 57 4.23 -3.60 9.55
C ILE A 57 4.18 -4.54 8.33
N LEU A 58 5.12 -5.49 8.23
CA LEU A 58 5.15 -6.46 7.14
C LEU A 58 3.87 -7.31 7.10
N LEU A 59 3.40 -7.81 8.24
CA LEU A 59 2.15 -8.56 8.33
C LEU A 59 0.95 -7.68 7.90
N LEU A 60 0.91 -6.42 8.34
CA LEU A 60 -0.14 -5.48 7.93
C LEU A 60 -0.15 -5.26 6.41
N GLN A 61 1.02 -5.21 5.77
CA GLN A 61 1.09 -5.04 4.31
C GLN A 61 0.58 -6.26 3.55
N VAL A 62 0.74 -7.48 4.09
CA VAL A 62 0.10 -8.67 3.49
C VAL A 62 -1.42 -8.52 3.51
N PHE A 63 -1.97 -8.03 4.63
CA PHE A 63 -3.39 -7.74 4.74
C PHE A 63 -3.84 -6.64 3.78
N TYR A 64 -3.11 -5.52 3.70
CA TYR A 64 -3.41 -4.44 2.75
C TYR A 64 -3.29 -4.85 1.29
N GLY A 65 -2.30 -5.66 0.94
CA GLY A 65 -2.17 -6.22 -0.41
C GLY A 65 -3.38 -7.09 -0.76
N THR A 66 -3.82 -7.94 0.17
CA THR A 66 -5.02 -8.77 -0.01
C THR A 66 -6.29 -7.91 -0.13
N ALA A 67 -6.44 -6.89 0.73
CA ALA A 67 -7.55 -5.95 0.66
C ALA A 67 -7.55 -5.15 -0.66
N GLY A 68 -6.38 -4.75 -1.15
CA GLY A 68 -6.20 -4.11 -2.45
C GLY A 68 -6.69 -4.99 -3.60
N ILE A 69 -6.32 -6.28 -3.61
CA ILE A 69 -6.81 -7.23 -4.62
C ILE A 69 -8.33 -7.41 -4.54
N ILE A 70 -8.86 -7.67 -3.34
CA ILE A 70 -10.32 -7.86 -3.14
C ILE A 70 -11.09 -6.61 -3.57
N GLY A 71 -10.58 -5.42 -3.22
CA GLY A 71 -11.17 -4.17 -3.64
C GLY A 71 -11.12 -4.01 -5.15
N MET A 72 -9.97 -4.20 -5.78
CA MET A 72 -9.86 -4.16 -7.24
C MET A 72 -10.87 -5.09 -7.91
N ILE A 73 -11.04 -6.34 -7.44
CA ILE A 73 -12.03 -7.28 -7.99
C ILE A 73 -13.48 -6.77 -7.78
N ARG A 74 -13.79 -6.23 -6.61
CA ARG A 74 -15.14 -5.75 -6.26
C ARG A 74 -15.56 -4.56 -7.11
N TRP A 75 -14.64 -3.65 -7.39
CA TRP A 75 -14.88 -2.44 -8.18
C TRP A 75 -14.34 -2.60 -9.62
N TYR A 76 -14.16 -3.83 -10.07
CA TYR A 76 -13.79 -4.15 -11.45
C TYR A 76 -15.05 -4.09 -12.33
N GLY A 77 -15.29 -2.94 -12.95
CA GLY A 77 -16.34 -2.74 -13.95
C GLY A 77 -17.74 -2.65 -13.36
#